data_AF-A0A540WUD9-F1
#
_entry.id   AF-A0A540WUD9-F1
#
_cell.length_a   1.000
_cell.length_b   1.000
_cell.length_c   1.000
_cell.angle_alpha   90.00
_cell.angle_beta   90.00
_cell.angle_gamma   90.00
#
_symmetry.space_group_name_H-M   'P 1'
#
loop_
_entity.id
_entity.type
_entity.pdbx_description
1 polymer ?
#
loop_
_entity_poly.entity_id
_entity_poly.type
_entity_poly.pdbx_seq_one_letter_code
_entity_poly.pdbx_strand_id
1 'polypeptide(L)'
;MSLDAVSLDPHETLYVPMRRRFIKEYLNSSEGQRELHIYYGTKEIYIEELDLHSFGEQLCLEDSFMAGAATRWTPGEPYPWERVKELLEALLAEGIVSREPPTLAFDSETHRKYLAFEARREAPTEPMWWNPDASDVMRKLTGVPLELGFLEAMLPVYRIAHPAIDAEGRHIGESNVFPEAMRMKVETEFKACHFAGSRYRNSAPMNVTALKSMMKHWKPMMHAVLAVRRAFLRDDTVLPDGRWRMGDLHAVACAVLAVPSFMLMRANDPVPNGTLDPVLSNIYRVTDGVRMVAAFMLFLPEEPMTYDTPISSAELLYVSDRDNHYLSTRGVCAGPPNLMEEYFQTLMDGRPVAGEPPTPFEWANDIVPGVDYGQLGLQLYSLQFNLWSYMCRAYEHIRAAVFKVEGESDGFWGRMRERMAHDWEMMRPTRLHTATQRNWAEARYIEMFDRAQRGVSTFREESLVRLQDVFTPVHDAVYETTREHLRGLVRERSGATSGPRMELADAIADATAEYLTLERSALLALENVQRETNALLKRPHPERRLTNKDLALHHRMRAGTIGVLPYLLDVFRDELGVDIDNSPEGTRLSQRGNAA
;
A
#
# COMPACT_ATOMS: atom_id res chain seq x y z
N MET A 1 33.59 8.92 -8.80
CA MET A 1 34.66 9.52 -7.96
C MET A 1 35.45 8.35 -7.41
N SER A 2 36.75 8.27 -7.71
CA SER A 2 37.63 7.25 -7.14
C SER A 2 37.66 7.45 -5.63
N LEU A 3 37.08 6.52 -4.87
CA LEU A 3 37.24 6.50 -3.42
C LEU A 3 38.73 6.24 -3.16
N ASP A 4 39.41 7.17 -2.51
CA ASP A 4 40.79 6.94 -2.05
C ASP A 4 40.82 5.65 -1.24
N ALA A 5 41.76 4.76 -1.57
CA ALA A 5 41.91 3.48 -0.88
C ALA A 5 42.08 3.71 0.62
N VAL A 6 41.13 3.22 1.41
CA VAL A 6 41.05 3.47 2.84
C VAL A 6 42.03 2.54 3.56
N SER A 7 43.31 2.91 3.60
CA SER A 7 44.39 2.10 4.22
C SER A 7 44.01 1.58 5.62
N LEU A 8 44.04 0.26 5.79
CA LEU A 8 43.72 -0.43 7.05
C LEU A 8 44.94 -1.18 7.62
N ASP A 9 45.29 -0.91 8.88
CA ASP A 9 46.34 -1.61 9.64
C ASP A 9 45.77 -2.79 10.45
N PRO A 10 46.46 -3.95 10.52
CA PRO A 10 45.96 -5.14 11.22
C PRO A 10 45.78 -4.95 12.74
N HIS A 11 46.39 -3.93 13.35
CA HIS A 11 46.25 -3.61 14.76
C HIS A 11 45.15 -2.58 15.06
N GLU A 12 44.49 -2.03 14.03
CA GLU A 12 43.32 -1.18 14.21
C GLU A 12 42.16 -1.96 14.85
N THR A 13 41.48 -1.32 15.81
CA THR A 13 40.21 -1.82 16.33
C THR A 13 39.07 -1.30 15.47
N LEU A 14 38.29 -2.23 14.94
CA LEU A 14 37.11 -1.97 14.17
C LEU A 14 35.87 -2.31 15.00
N TYR A 15 34.78 -1.58 14.75
CA TYR A 15 33.50 -1.70 15.43
C TYR A 15 32.41 -2.04 14.43
N VAL A 16 31.41 -2.80 14.87
CA VAL A 16 30.19 -3.07 14.11
C VAL A 16 29.05 -2.29 14.76
N PRO A 17 28.87 -1.00 14.42
CA PRO A 17 28.10 -0.07 15.23
C PRO A 17 26.62 -0.45 15.41
N MET A 18 26.03 -1.18 14.47
CA MET A 18 24.64 -1.66 14.55
C MET A 18 24.54 -3.18 14.41
N ARG A 19 25.49 -3.95 14.98
CA ARG A 19 25.55 -5.43 14.85
C ARG A 19 24.19 -6.13 14.99
N ARG A 20 23.35 -5.69 15.92
CA ARG A 20 22.00 -6.27 16.14
C ARG A 20 21.02 -6.09 14.98
N ARG A 21 21.41 -5.43 13.88
CA ARG A 21 20.67 -5.39 12.61
C ARG A 21 20.91 -6.61 11.72
N PHE A 22 21.96 -7.38 11.98
CA PHE A 22 22.29 -8.52 11.14
C PHE A 22 21.20 -9.57 11.17
N ILE A 23 20.76 -9.96 9.98
CA ILE A 23 19.96 -11.15 9.70
C ILE A 23 20.78 -11.96 8.69
N LYS A 24 20.94 -13.25 8.90
CA LYS A 24 21.71 -14.11 7.99
C LYS A 24 20.90 -15.32 7.55
N GLU A 25 21.06 -15.71 6.30
CA GLU A 25 20.46 -16.92 5.75
C GLU A 25 21.41 -17.62 4.75
N TYR A 26 21.16 -18.91 4.55
CA TYR A 26 21.80 -19.65 3.49
C TYR A 26 20.80 -19.89 2.37
N LEU A 27 21.11 -19.40 1.18
CA LEU A 27 20.33 -19.64 -0.03
C LEU A 27 21.10 -20.55 -0.98
N ASN A 28 20.40 -21.12 -1.94
CA ASN A 28 21.03 -21.82 -3.06
C ASN A 28 20.90 -20.93 -4.30
N SER A 29 22.02 -20.73 -5.00
CA SER A 29 22.07 -20.04 -6.27
C SER A 29 21.26 -20.78 -7.35
N SER A 30 21.03 -20.13 -8.49
CA SER A 30 20.41 -20.76 -9.65
C SER A 30 21.19 -21.98 -10.17
N GLU A 31 22.49 -22.05 -9.87
CA GLU A 31 23.39 -23.17 -10.19
C GLU A 31 23.45 -24.21 -9.06
N GLY A 32 22.71 -24.01 -7.96
CA GLY A 32 22.65 -24.92 -6.81
C GLY A 32 23.80 -24.77 -5.82
N GLN A 33 24.63 -23.74 -5.95
CA GLN A 33 25.70 -23.44 -4.99
C GLN A 33 25.10 -22.80 -3.73
N ARG A 34 25.58 -23.20 -2.56
CA ARG A 34 25.14 -22.61 -1.30
C ARG A 34 25.83 -21.27 -1.08
N GLU A 35 25.06 -20.24 -0.84
CA GLU A 35 25.50 -18.85 -0.64
C GLU A 35 25.06 -18.37 0.75
N LEU A 36 25.90 -17.56 1.42
CA LEU A 36 25.55 -16.88 2.66
C LEU A 36 25.10 -15.44 2.35
N HIS A 37 23.84 -15.14 2.63
CA HIS A 37 23.27 -13.80 2.54
C HIS A 37 23.21 -13.18 3.93
N ILE A 38 23.71 -11.94 4.04
CA ILE A 38 23.67 -11.17 5.28
C ILE A 38 23.01 -9.82 5.02
N TYR A 39 21.90 -9.58 5.70
CA TYR A 39 21.17 -8.32 5.68
C TYR A 39 21.63 -7.43 6.84
N TYR A 40 21.98 -6.18 6.55
CA TYR A 40 22.36 -5.15 7.53
C TYR A 40 21.51 -3.89 7.30
N GLY A 41 20.29 -3.90 7.84
CA GLY A 41 19.28 -2.88 7.53
C GLY A 41 18.92 -2.92 6.05
N THR A 42 19.17 -1.84 5.32
CA THR A 42 18.88 -1.73 3.88
C THR A 42 20.03 -2.20 2.98
N LYS A 43 21.09 -2.79 3.56
CA LYS A 43 22.24 -3.31 2.81
C LYS A 43 22.21 -4.84 2.85
N GLU A 44 22.67 -5.46 1.77
CA GLU A 44 22.83 -6.90 1.65
C GLU A 44 24.28 -7.22 1.28
N ILE A 45 24.82 -8.27 1.89
CA ILE A 45 26.15 -8.81 1.63
C ILE A 45 25.94 -10.25 1.14
N TYR A 46 26.46 -10.53 -0.06
CA TYR A 46 26.44 -11.86 -0.67
C TYR A 46 27.83 -12.48 -0.54
N ILE A 47 27.91 -13.68 0.05
CA ILE A 47 29.14 -14.45 0.15
C ILE A 47 28.89 -15.78 -0.57
N GLU A 48 29.35 -15.86 -1.82
CA GLU A 48 29.26 -17.06 -2.66
C GLU A 48 30.36 -18.09 -2.31
N GLU A 49 31.49 -17.59 -1.82
CA GLU A 49 32.68 -18.38 -1.50
C GLU A 49 32.46 -19.16 -0.19
N LEU A 50 32.35 -20.49 -0.30
CA LEU A 50 32.07 -21.38 0.83
C LEU A 50 33.10 -21.27 1.96
N ASP A 51 34.37 -21.00 1.65
CA ASP A 51 35.40 -20.79 2.67
C ASP A 51 35.10 -19.52 3.49
N LEU A 52 34.67 -18.43 2.86
CA LEU A 52 34.35 -17.16 3.53
C LEU A 52 33.04 -17.17 4.33
N HIS A 53 32.23 -18.24 4.29
CA HIS A 53 31.01 -18.31 5.08
C HIS A 53 31.26 -18.08 6.57
N SER A 54 32.28 -18.71 7.15
CA SER A 54 32.61 -18.52 8.58
C SER A 54 33.05 -17.09 8.91
N PHE A 55 33.66 -16.38 7.96
CA PHE A 55 33.99 -14.96 8.13
C PHE A 55 32.70 -14.13 8.27
N GLY A 56 31.74 -14.31 7.35
CA GLY A 56 30.45 -13.62 7.41
C GLY A 56 29.64 -13.96 8.67
N GLU A 57 29.67 -15.22 9.09
CA GLU A 57 29.01 -15.64 10.32
C GLU A 57 29.61 -14.98 11.57
N GLN A 58 30.94 -14.90 11.66
CA GLN A 58 31.62 -14.27 12.79
C GLN A 58 31.42 -12.76 12.81
N LEU A 59 31.40 -12.11 11.65
CA LEU A 59 31.06 -10.68 11.51
C LEU A 59 29.71 -10.34 12.18
N CYS A 60 28.73 -11.26 12.09
CA CYS A 60 27.42 -11.08 12.71
C CYS A 60 27.43 -11.15 14.26
N LEU A 61 28.50 -11.69 14.84
CA LEU A 61 28.63 -11.95 16.28
C LEU A 61 29.48 -10.90 17.01
N GLU A 62 30.40 -10.23 16.32
CA GLU A 62 31.38 -9.32 16.93
C GLU A 62 30.87 -7.88 17.02
N ASP A 63 30.83 -7.31 18.23
CA ASP A 63 30.53 -5.87 18.42
C ASP A 63 31.75 -4.99 18.06
N SER A 64 32.94 -5.53 18.27
CA SER A 64 34.23 -4.91 17.93
C SER A 64 35.32 -5.98 17.86
N PHE A 65 36.31 -5.79 16.99
CA PHE A 65 37.42 -6.71 16.84
C PHE A 65 38.67 -5.97 16.34
N MET A 66 39.85 -6.51 16.64
CA MET A 66 41.08 -6.06 16.01
C MET A 66 41.10 -6.58 14.56
N ALA A 67 41.39 -5.73 13.57
CA ALA A 67 41.26 -6.05 12.14
C ALA A 67 42.00 -7.35 11.76
N GLY A 68 43.25 -7.50 12.20
CA GLY A 68 44.07 -8.69 11.96
C GLY A 68 43.55 -9.96 12.63
N ALA A 69 42.70 -9.86 13.67
CA ALA A 69 42.09 -11.03 14.30
C ALA A 69 41.07 -11.73 13.39
N ALA A 70 40.48 -11.01 12.42
CA ALA A 70 39.52 -11.56 11.48
C ALA A 70 40.13 -12.58 10.50
N THR A 71 41.47 -12.63 10.38
CA THR A 71 42.20 -13.71 9.68
C THR A 71 41.91 -15.10 10.25
N ARG A 72 41.49 -15.18 11.52
CA ARG A 72 41.16 -16.45 12.19
C ARG A 72 39.68 -16.81 12.14
N TRP A 73 38.84 -16.08 11.41
CA TRP A 73 37.41 -16.37 11.28
C TRP A 73 37.15 -17.47 10.25
N THR A 74 37.77 -18.61 10.47
CA THR A 74 37.80 -19.78 9.58
C THR A 74 37.87 -21.05 10.43
N PRO A 75 37.25 -22.15 10.00
CA PRO A 75 37.39 -23.43 10.67
C PRO A 75 38.76 -24.10 10.40
N GLY A 76 39.56 -23.56 9.47
CA GLY A 76 40.86 -24.11 9.04
C GLY A 76 42.04 -23.16 9.26
N GLU A 77 42.97 -23.15 8.31
CA GLU A 77 44.14 -22.25 8.33
C GLU A 77 43.72 -20.79 8.23
N PRO A 78 44.41 -19.85 8.92
CA PRO A 78 44.09 -18.43 8.86
C PRO A 78 44.12 -17.87 7.43
N TYR A 79 43.18 -16.98 7.11
CA TYR A 79 43.18 -16.29 5.83
C TYR A 79 44.42 -15.39 5.67
N PRO A 80 44.96 -15.23 4.44
CA PRO A 80 45.95 -14.21 4.15
C PRO A 80 45.45 -12.82 4.53
N TRP A 81 46.30 -12.02 5.17
CA TRP A 81 45.94 -10.67 5.62
C TRP A 81 45.39 -9.79 4.50
N GLU A 82 46.02 -9.78 3.32
CA GLU A 82 45.58 -8.94 2.20
C GLU A 82 44.13 -9.25 1.77
N ARG A 83 43.71 -10.53 1.80
CA ARG A 83 42.33 -10.92 1.48
C ARG A 83 41.33 -10.39 2.52
N VAL A 84 41.67 -10.52 3.81
CA VAL A 84 40.82 -10.00 4.89
C VAL A 84 40.77 -8.47 4.88
N LYS A 85 41.90 -7.84 4.58
CA LYS A 85 42.02 -6.39 4.45
C LYS A 85 41.08 -5.86 3.38
N GLU A 86 41.07 -6.44 2.18
CA GLU A 86 40.15 -6.07 1.10
C GLU A 86 38.67 -6.17 1.53
N LEU A 87 38.29 -7.26 2.20
CA LEU A 87 36.93 -7.44 2.74
C LEU A 87 36.57 -6.36 3.77
N LEU A 88 37.46 -6.09 4.72
CA LEU A 88 37.24 -5.08 5.77
C LEU A 88 37.20 -3.66 5.20
N GLU A 89 38.03 -3.34 4.20
CA GLU A 89 38.01 -2.06 3.49
C GLU A 89 36.67 -1.85 2.74
N ALA A 90 36.13 -2.90 2.11
CA ALA A 90 34.80 -2.85 1.50
C ALA A 90 33.70 -2.61 2.55
N LEU A 91 33.75 -3.32 3.68
CA LEU A 91 32.79 -3.13 4.78
C LEU A 91 32.88 -1.74 5.42
N LEU A 92 34.08 -1.15 5.47
CA LEU A 92 34.31 0.23 5.91
C LEU A 92 33.77 1.27 4.93
N ALA A 93 34.00 1.08 3.64
CA ALA A 93 33.48 1.95 2.59
C ALA A 93 31.94 1.98 2.61
N GLU A 94 31.32 0.84 2.91
CA GLU A 94 29.88 0.71 3.09
C GLU A 94 29.41 1.10 4.50
N GLY A 95 30.29 1.46 5.44
CA GLY A 95 29.90 1.84 6.80
C GLY A 95 29.18 0.73 7.59
N ILE A 96 29.36 -0.54 7.19
CA ILE A 96 28.93 -1.71 7.96
C ILE A 96 29.86 -1.89 9.17
N VAL A 97 31.14 -1.60 8.96
CA VAL A 97 32.20 -1.53 9.97
C VAL A 97 32.67 -0.07 10.12
N SER A 98 33.17 0.31 11.30
CA SER A 98 33.62 1.66 11.64
C SER A 98 34.93 1.63 12.43
N ARG A 99 35.77 2.66 12.28
CA ARG A 99 36.93 2.91 13.15
C ARG A 99 36.54 3.55 14.49
N GLU A 100 35.38 4.19 14.51
CA GLU A 100 34.86 4.87 15.69
C GLU A 100 33.89 3.95 16.44
N PRO A 101 33.95 3.93 17.79
CA PRO A 101 32.98 3.21 18.59
C PRO A 101 31.56 3.78 18.37
N PRO A 102 30.51 2.95 18.45
CA PRO A 102 29.15 3.40 18.20
C PRO A 102 28.69 4.46 19.20
N THR A 103 28.27 5.62 18.71
CA THR A 103 27.60 6.62 19.54
C THR A 103 26.18 6.16 19.90
N LEU A 104 25.87 6.08 21.20
CA LEU A 104 24.58 5.59 21.71
C LEU A 104 23.45 6.65 21.71
N ALA A 105 23.73 7.90 21.31
CA ALA A 105 22.74 8.97 21.32
C ALA A 105 21.59 8.73 20.33
N PHE A 106 20.37 9.04 20.77
CA PHE A 106 19.16 9.04 19.95
C PHE A 106 18.77 10.48 19.63
N ASP A 107 19.45 11.04 18.63
CA ASP A 107 19.02 12.24 17.93
C ASP A 107 19.48 12.12 16.48
N SER A 108 18.61 11.57 15.63
CA SER A 108 18.89 11.49 14.20
C SER A 108 18.40 12.76 13.50
N GLU A 109 19.12 13.16 12.46
CA GLU A 109 18.68 14.26 11.60
C GLU A 109 17.28 13.99 10.98
N THR A 110 17.01 12.73 10.60
CA THR A 110 15.70 12.29 10.10
C THR A 110 14.58 12.56 11.10
N HIS A 111 14.80 12.24 12.38
CA HIS A 111 13.80 12.46 13.43
C HIS A 111 13.57 13.96 13.67
N ARG A 112 14.64 14.78 13.72
CA ARG A 112 14.52 16.23 13.83
C ARG A 112 13.76 16.84 12.67
N LYS A 113 14.03 16.40 11.43
CA LYS A 113 13.29 16.83 10.23
C LYS A 113 11.81 16.46 10.32
N TYR A 114 11.50 15.24 10.78
CA TYR A 114 10.12 14.80 10.99
C TYR A 114 9.40 15.68 12.03
N LEU A 115 9.98 15.90 13.21
CA LEU A 115 9.37 16.73 14.25
C LEU A 115 9.19 18.19 13.79
N ALA A 116 10.15 18.74 13.06
CA ALA A 116 10.04 20.08 12.48
C ALA A 116 8.93 20.18 11.43
N PHE A 117 8.75 19.14 10.61
CA PHE A 117 7.63 19.04 9.67
C PHE A 117 6.29 18.97 10.41
N GLU A 118 6.15 18.08 11.40
CA GLU A 118 4.93 17.92 12.20
C GLU A 118 4.54 19.21 12.94
N ALA A 119 5.52 19.96 13.46
CA ALA A 119 5.27 21.22 14.14
C ALA A 119 4.59 22.24 13.20
N ARG A 120 5.01 22.29 11.93
CA ARG A 120 4.52 23.25 10.91
C ARG A 120 3.26 22.77 10.18
N ARG A 121 2.97 21.47 10.19
CA ARG A 121 1.82 20.90 9.51
C ARG A 121 0.51 21.50 10.03
N GLU A 122 -0.35 21.91 9.10
CA GLU A 122 -1.74 22.27 9.41
C GLU A 122 -2.52 21.00 9.77
N ALA A 123 -3.21 21.04 10.92
CA ALA A 123 -3.95 19.91 11.44
C ALA A 123 -5.33 20.37 11.92
N PRO A 124 -6.36 19.51 11.82
CA PRO A 124 -7.66 19.78 12.42
C PRO A 124 -7.54 19.98 13.94
N THR A 125 -8.30 20.93 14.47
CA THR A 125 -8.44 21.16 15.92
C THR A 125 -9.48 20.24 16.56
N GLU A 126 -10.38 19.68 15.76
CA GLU A 126 -11.44 18.76 16.18
C GLU A 126 -11.42 17.50 15.29
N PRO A 127 -11.83 16.33 15.82
CA PRO A 127 -11.93 15.11 15.03
C PRO A 127 -12.92 15.29 13.87
N MET A 128 -12.49 14.93 12.65
CA MET A 128 -13.39 14.88 11.50
C MET A 128 -14.05 13.50 11.42
N TRP A 129 -15.30 13.44 10.97
CA TRP A 129 -16.08 12.21 10.96
C TRP A 129 -16.75 12.00 9.60
N TRP A 130 -16.66 10.79 9.04
CA TRP A 130 -17.33 10.48 7.77
C TRP A 130 -18.84 10.33 7.90
N ASN A 131 -19.33 9.77 9.00
CA ASN A 131 -20.74 9.50 9.20
C ASN A 131 -21.23 10.33 10.39
N PRO A 132 -22.06 11.38 10.22
CA PRO A 132 -22.85 11.67 9.02
C PRO A 132 -22.21 12.65 8.03
N ASP A 133 -21.03 13.22 8.34
CA ASP A 133 -20.55 14.46 7.69
C ASP A 133 -19.77 14.29 6.36
N ALA A 134 -19.90 13.15 5.67
CA ALA A 134 -19.11 12.82 4.47
C ALA A 134 -19.11 13.92 3.41
N SER A 135 -20.26 14.57 3.19
CA SER A 135 -20.37 15.67 2.21
C SER A 135 -19.46 16.85 2.56
N ASP A 136 -19.50 17.30 3.81
CA ASP A 136 -18.75 18.48 4.26
C ASP A 136 -17.26 18.18 4.42
N VAL A 137 -16.94 16.99 4.95
CA VAL A 137 -15.56 16.50 5.01
C VAL A 137 -14.97 16.41 3.60
N MET A 138 -15.67 15.78 2.65
CA MET A 138 -15.14 15.63 1.29
C MET A 138 -15.01 16.97 0.58
N ARG A 139 -15.95 17.90 0.77
CA ARG A 139 -15.85 19.27 0.26
C ARG A 139 -14.61 19.99 0.81
N LYS A 140 -14.34 19.85 2.10
CA LYS A 140 -13.13 20.43 2.73
C LYS A 140 -11.84 19.83 2.18
N LEU A 141 -11.84 18.52 1.90
CA LEU A 141 -10.65 17.80 1.43
C LEU A 141 -10.36 17.99 -0.06
N THR A 142 -11.41 18.11 -0.89
CA THR A 142 -11.29 18.00 -2.36
C THR A 142 -11.97 19.13 -3.13
N GLY A 143 -12.66 20.04 -2.45
CA GLY A 143 -13.50 21.08 -3.02
C GLY A 143 -14.88 20.60 -3.49
N VAL A 144 -15.14 19.29 -3.49
CA VAL A 144 -16.38 18.69 -4.03
C VAL A 144 -17.03 17.79 -2.96
N PRO A 145 -18.35 17.89 -2.72
CA PRO A 145 -19.03 17.04 -1.76
C PRO A 145 -19.19 15.60 -2.29
N LEU A 146 -19.31 14.65 -1.36
CA LEU A 146 -19.68 13.26 -1.65
C LEU A 146 -20.84 12.85 -0.76
N GLU A 147 -21.85 12.22 -1.34
CA GLU A 147 -22.93 11.61 -0.57
C GLU A 147 -22.41 10.37 0.17
N LEU A 148 -22.75 10.26 1.46
CA LEU A 148 -22.27 9.19 2.35
C LEU A 148 -22.44 7.78 1.75
N GLY A 149 -23.52 7.55 1.02
CA GLY A 149 -23.81 6.26 0.40
C GLY A 149 -22.90 5.86 -0.76
N PHE A 150 -21.91 6.69 -1.14
CA PHE A 150 -20.86 6.37 -2.11
C PHE A 150 -19.45 6.29 -1.50
N LEU A 151 -19.32 6.37 -0.17
CA LEU A 151 -18.02 6.53 0.49
C LEU A 151 -17.05 5.37 0.22
N GLU A 152 -17.50 4.12 0.32
CA GLU A 152 -16.65 2.93 0.19
C GLU A 152 -16.14 2.72 -1.23
N ALA A 153 -16.85 3.22 -2.24
CA ALA A 153 -16.37 3.24 -3.62
C ALA A 153 -15.19 4.22 -3.81
N MET A 154 -15.04 5.21 -2.91
CA MET A 154 -13.97 6.22 -2.96
C MET A 154 -12.82 5.92 -2.00
N LEU A 155 -13.12 5.28 -0.87
CA LEU A 155 -12.16 4.96 0.18
C LEU A 155 -12.12 3.46 0.42
N PRO A 156 -10.95 2.81 0.28
CA PRO A 156 -10.81 1.42 0.70
C PRO A 156 -11.27 1.24 2.14
N VAL A 157 -12.05 0.21 2.44
CA VAL A 157 -12.70 0.03 3.75
C VAL A 157 -11.73 0.00 4.93
N TYR A 158 -10.50 -0.49 4.71
CA TYR A 158 -9.45 -0.42 5.73
C TYR A 158 -9.08 1.03 6.06
N ARG A 159 -9.09 1.96 5.09
CA ARG A 159 -8.76 3.38 5.33
C ARG A 159 -9.87 4.18 5.99
N ILE A 160 -11.12 3.72 5.99
CA ILE A 160 -12.25 4.51 6.51
C ILE A 160 -12.08 4.84 8.00
N ALA A 161 -11.61 3.87 8.80
CA ALA A 161 -11.38 4.05 10.22
C ALA A 161 -10.13 4.90 10.54
N HIS A 162 -9.21 5.12 9.58
CA HIS A 162 -7.94 5.82 9.84
C HIS A 162 -8.08 7.11 10.67
N PRO A 163 -8.91 8.10 10.27
CA PRO A 163 -9.02 9.38 10.97
C PRO A 163 -9.89 9.35 12.24
N ALA A 164 -10.49 8.21 12.58
CA ALA A 164 -11.27 8.12 13.81
C ALA A 164 -10.35 8.08 15.04
N ILE A 165 -10.85 8.67 16.11
CA ILE A 165 -10.25 8.73 17.43
C ILE A 165 -10.89 7.64 18.31
N ASP A 166 -10.06 6.89 19.02
CA ASP A 166 -10.52 5.93 20.03
C ASP A 166 -10.86 6.62 21.36
N ALA A 167 -11.45 5.89 22.31
CA ALA A 167 -11.76 6.39 23.64
C ALA A 167 -10.53 6.81 24.48
N GLU A 168 -9.31 6.52 24.02
CA GLU A 168 -8.05 6.96 24.62
C GLU A 168 -7.47 8.20 23.91
N GLY A 169 -8.22 8.82 22.98
CA GLY A 169 -7.85 10.06 22.33
C GLY A 169 -6.82 9.90 21.20
N ARG A 170 -6.66 8.69 20.65
CA ARG A 170 -5.68 8.40 19.60
C ARG A 170 -6.33 8.06 18.27
N HIS A 171 -5.67 8.46 17.18
CA HIS A 171 -6.05 8.02 15.83
C HIS A 171 -5.89 6.52 15.67
N ILE A 172 -6.85 5.88 15.03
CA ILE A 172 -6.75 4.46 14.66
C ILE A 172 -5.60 4.25 13.67
N GLY A 173 -5.50 5.12 12.66
CA GLY A 173 -4.41 5.09 11.67
C GLY A 173 -3.07 5.64 12.16
N GLU A 174 -2.97 6.16 13.39
CA GLU A 174 -1.74 6.73 13.96
C GLU A 174 -1.06 7.75 13.01
N SER A 175 0.23 7.56 12.69
CA SER A 175 0.96 8.40 11.73
C SER A 175 0.59 8.15 10.27
N ASN A 176 -0.23 7.11 9.99
CA ASN A 176 -0.67 6.70 8.66
C ASN A 176 -2.11 7.14 8.35
N VAL A 177 -2.71 8.03 9.15
CA VAL A 177 -4.05 8.57 8.88
C VAL A 177 -4.15 9.07 7.44
N PHE A 178 -5.17 8.59 6.74
CA PHE A 178 -5.48 8.95 5.37
C PHE A 178 -6.92 9.45 5.26
N PRO A 179 -7.19 10.56 4.56
CA PRO A 179 -6.19 11.52 4.05
C PRO A 179 -5.44 12.24 5.18
N GLU A 180 -4.20 12.65 4.92
CA GLU A 180 -3.35 13.27 5.95
C GLU A 180 -3.96 14.56 6.52
N ALA A 181 -4.76 15.28 5.73
CA ALA A 181 -5.48 16.47 6.15
C ALA A 181 -6.49 16.23 7.28
N MET A 182 -6.90 14.98 7.55
CA MET A 182 -7.75 14.62 8.69
C MET A 182 -6.95 14.27 9.96
N ARG A 183 -5.62 14.18 9.87
CA ARG A 183 -4.76 13.77 10.98
C ARG A 183 -4.59 14.90 11.99
N MET A 184 -5.10 14.71 13.20
CA MET A 184 -4.90 15.63 14.32
C MET A 184 -3.45 15.57 14.84
N LYS A 185 -3.04 16.58 15.62
CA LYS A 185 -1.79 16.54 16.39
C LYS A 185 -2.04 15.78 17.70
N VAL A 186 -1.51 14.56 17.79
CA VAL A 186 -1.60 13.71 19.00
C VAL A 186 -0.23 13.62 19.64
N GLU A 187 -0.15 13.92 20.93
CA GLU A 187 1.11 13.82 21.67
C GLU A 187 1.64 12.38 21.63
N THR A 188 2.92 12.24 21.24
CA THR A 188 3.54 10.95 20.98
C THR A 188 4.97 10.93 21.51
N GLU A 189 5.26 9.94 22.34
CA GLU A 189 6.61 9.64 22.84
C GLU A 189 7.35 8.79 21.80
N PHE A 190 8.50 9.28 21.35
CA PHE A 190 9.36 8.60 20.37
C PHE A 190 10.68 8.16 21.02
N LYS A 191 11.18 6.98 20.65
CA LYS A 191 12.51 6.47 21.08
C LYS A 191 13.25 5.76 19.96
N ALA A 192 14.55 5.55 20.14
CA ALA A 192 15.30 4.62 19.30
C ALA A 192 14.69 3.22 19.47
N CYS A 193 14.48 2.50 18.38
CA CYS A 193 14.13 1.10 18.49
C CYS A 193 15.31 0.31 19.06
N HIS A 194 15.03 -0.51 20.08
CA HIS A 194 16.03 -1.36 20.75
C HIS A 194 15.86 -2.84 20.42
N PHE A 195 14.85 -3.20 19.62
CA PHE A 195 14.64 -4.55 19.11
C PHE A 195 15.66 -4.84 18.01
N ALA A 196 16.18 -6.08 17.99
CA ALA A 196 17.07 -6.55 16.93
C ALA A 196 16.34 -6.62 15.58
N GLY A 197 17.11 -6.76 14.49
CA GLY A 197 16.63 -6.76 13.12
C GLY A 197 16.75 -5.39 12.44
N SER A 198 16.11 -5.24 11.28
CA SER A 198 16.21 -4.06 10.39
C SER A 198 15.98 -2.71 11.10
N ARG A 199 15.11 -2.70 12.13
CA ARG A 199 14.74 -1.51 12.88
C ARG A 199 15.70 -1.13 14.02
N TYR A 200 16.67 -1.97 14.39
CA TYR A 200 17.56 -1.69 15.53
C TYR A 200 18.27 -0.34 15.38
N ARG A 201 17.99 0.58 16.30
CA ARG A 201 18.51 1.95 16.33
C ARG A 201 18.46 2.64 14.96
N ASN A 202 17.38 2.42 14.21
CA ASN A 202 17.13 3.12 12.96
C ASN A 202 17.10 4.64 13.19
N SER A 203 17.42 5.42 12.16
CA SER A 203 17.31 6.88 12.24
C SER A 203 15.85 7.31 12.38
N ALA A 204 14.89 6.56 11.81
CA ALA A 204 13.48 6.78 12.04
C ALA A 204 13.07 6.32 13.46
N PRO A 205 12.22 7.10 14.16
CA PRO A 205 11.86 6.82 15.55
C PRO A 205 10.85 5.67 15.69
N MET A 206 10.82 5.04 16.86
CA MET A 206 9.78 4.10 17.29
C MET A 206 8.72 4.83 18.12
N ASN A 207 7.44 4.62 17.81
CA ASN A 207 6.30 5.19 18.56
C ASN A 207 6.05 4.37 19.85
N VAL A 208 6.52 4.88 20.98
CA VAL A 208 6.42 4.20 22.29
C VAL A 208 5.03 4.33 22.89
N THR A 209 4.30 5.42 22.60
CA THR A 209 2.93 5.58 23.10
C THR A 209 2.00 4.52 22.51
N ALA A 210 2.09 4.27 21.20
CA ALA A 210 1.34 3.21 20.55
C ALA A 210 1.69 1.82 21.10
N LEU A 211 2.98 1.55 21.37
CA LEU A 211 3.43 0.30 22.01
C LEU A 211 2.80 0.12 23.39
N LYS A 212 2.82 1.15 24.25
CA LYS A 212 2.23 1.09 25.59
C LYS A 212 0.72 0.81 25.54
N SER A 213 0.00 1.47 24.64
CA SER A 213 -1.42 1.22 24.38
C SER A 213 -1.67 -0.23 23.96
N MET A 214 -0.91 -0.73 22.97
CA MET A 214 -1.05 -2.09 22.47
C MET A 214 -0.76 -3.14 23.55
N MET A 215 0.29 -2.95 24.36
CA MET A 215 0.60 -3.87 25.47
C MET A 215 -0.50 -3.90 26.54
N LYS A 216 -1.15 -2.76 26.82
CA LYS A 216 -2.28 -2.67 27.77
C LYS A 216 -3.47 -3.53 27.31
N HIS A 217 -3.73 -3.57 26.00
CA HIS A 217 -4.91 -4.22 25.42
C HIS A 217 -4.61 -5.56 24.72
N TRP A 218 -3.41 -6.12 24.91
CA TRP A 218 -2.90 -7.26 24.12
C TRP A 218 -3.81 -8.49 24.15
N LYS A 219 -4.19 -8.98 25.34
CA LYS A 219 -5.01 -10.19 25.48
C LYS A 219 -6.42 -10.03 24.90
N PRO A 220 -7.19 -8.97 25.25
CA PRO A 220 -8.47 -8.70 24.58
C PRO A 220 -8.35 -8.62 23.06
N MET A 221 -7.29 -7.97 22.55
CA MET A 221 -7.02 -7.90 21.12
C MET A 221 -6.80 -9.29 20.49
N MET A 222 -6.04 -10.18 21.12
CA MET A 222 -5.85 -11.54 20.58
C MET A 222 -7.18 -12.31 20.51
N HIS A 223 -8.05 -12.17 21.52
CA HIS A 223 -9.38 -12.77 21.50
C HIS A 223 -10.28 -12.20 20.40
N ALA A 224 -10.22 -10.89 20.17
CA ALA A 224 -10.93 -10.22 19.09
C ALA A 224 -10.48 -10.75 17.73
N VAL A 225 -9.17 -10.86 17.51
CA VAL A 225 -8.59 -11.41 16.28
C VAL A 225 -9.03 -12.84 16.03
N LEU A 226 -9.04 -13.70 17.06
CA LEU A 226 -9.56 -15.07 16.93
C LEU A 226 -11.06 -15.11 16.61
N ALA A 227 -11.86 -14.15 17.12
CA ALA A 227 -13.27 -14.05 16.78
C ALA A 227 -13.48 -13.64 15.32
N VAL A 228 -12.73 -12.64 14.83
CA VAL A 228 -12.75 -12.24 13.41
C VAL A 228 -12.27 -13.39 12.51
N ARG A 229 -11.15 -14.04 12.85
CA ARG A 229 -10.61 -15.20 12.13
C ARG A 229 -11.68 -16.29 11.99
N ARG A 230 -12.37 -16.64 13.06
CA ARG A 230 -13.44 -17.65 13.03
C ARG A 230 -14.62 -17.25 12.13
N ALA A 231 -14.99 -15.98 12.10
CA ALA A 231 -16.04 -15.49 11.22
C ALA A 231 -15.62 -15.49 9.74
N PHE A 232 -14.34 -15.21 9.47
CA PHE A 232 -13.75 -15.18 8.13
C PHE A 232 -13.55 -16.58 7.53
N LEU A 233 -13.09 -17.56 8.33
CA LEU A 233 -12.72 -18.87 7.83
C LEU A 233 -13.86 -19.59 7.09
N ARG A 234 -13.46 -20.27 6.02
CA ARG A 234 -14.22 -21.23 5.22
C ARG A 234 -13.41 -22.53 5.08
N ASP A 235 -14.06 -23.60 4.64
CA ASP A 235 -13.45 -24.93 4.52
C ASP A 235 -12.22 -24.95 3.59
N ASP A 236 -12.12 -24.01 2.67
CA ASP A 236 -11.07 -23.92 1.66
C ASP A 236 -10.08 -22.76 1.89
N THR A 237 -10.22 -21.98 2.98
CA THR A 237 -9.33 -20.83 3.26
C THR A 237 -7.91 -21.26 3.59
N VAL A 238 -7.76 -22.29 4.42
CA VAL A 238 -6.47 -22.83 4.84
C VAL A 238 -6.13 -24.03 3.96
N LEU A 239 -4.90 -24.08 3.47
CA LEU A 239 -4.40 -25.17 2.63
C LEU A 239 -4.29 -26.48 3.44
N PRO A 240 -4.27 -27.66 2.78
CA PRO A 240 -4.19 -28.95 3.48
C PRO A 240 -2.96 -29.12 4.39
N ASP A 241 -1.88 -28.39 4.13
CA ASP A 241 -0.65 -28.39 4.93
C ASP A 241 -0.66 -27.37 6.08
N GLY A 242 -1.78 -26.68 6.29
CA GLY A 242 -1.96 -25.67 7.34
C GLY A 242 -1.53 -24.25 6.95
N ARG A 243 -0.94 -24.05 5.76
CA ARG A 243 -0.55 -22.71 5.30
C ARG A 243 -1.73 -21.92 4.74
N TRP A 244 -1.56 -20.61 4.66
CA TRP A 244 -2.52 -19.70 4.04
C TRP A 244 -2.14 -19.43 2.60
N ARG A 245 -3.12 -19.12 1.76
CA ARG A 245 -2.84 -18.41 0.50
C ARG A 245 -2.53 -16.95 0.81
N MET A 246 -1.55 -16.38 0.11
CA MET A 246 -1.19 -14.97 0.26
C MET A 246 -2.41 -14.04 0.12
N GLY A 247 -3.28 -14.32 -0.85
CA GLY A 247 -4.48 -13.53 -1.06
C GLY A 247 -5.52 -13.64 0.05
N ASP A 248 -5.69 -14.84 0.65
CA ASP A 248 -6.59 -15.06 1.79
C ASP A 248 -6.03 -14.37 3.06
N LEU A 249 -4.70 -14.34 3.24
CA LEU A 249 -4.04 -13.58 4.30
C LEU A 249 -4.28 -12.06 4.16
N HIS A 250 -4.16 -11.53 2.94
CA HIS A 250 -4.52 -10.13 2.67
C HIS A 250 -6.01 -9.87 2.98
N ALA A 251 -6.89 -10.79 2.58
CA ALA A 251 -8.33 -10.63 2.77
C ALA A 251 -8.74 -10.66 4.25
N VAL A 252 -8.19 -11.58 5.07
CA VAL A 252 -8.49 -11.61 6.52
C VAL A 252 -7.94 -10.38 7.22
N ALA A 253 -6.76 -9.88 6.81
CA ALA A 253 -6.23 -8.64 7.36
C ALA A 253 -7.16 -7.45 7.06
N CYS A 254 -7.66 -7.33 5.83
CA CYS A 254 -8.68 -6.33 5.48
C CYS A 254 -9.98 -6.50 6.28
N ALA A 255 -10.42 -7.74 6.53
CA ALA A 255 -11.62 -8.02 7.33
C ALA A 255 -11.46 -7.54 8.78
N VAL A 256 -10.32 -7.77 9.42
CA VAL A 256 -10.02 -7.26 10.77
C VAL A 256 -10.06 -5.73 10.81
N LEU A 257 -9.47 -5.07 9.80
CA LEU A 257 -9.46 -3.62 9.68
C LEU A 257 -10.85 -3.03 9.37
N ALA A 258 -11.72 -3.82 8.75
CA ALA A 258 -13.07 -3.42 8.37
C ALA A 258 -14.07 -3.46 9.53
N VAL A 259 -13.85 -4.28 10.57
CA VAL A 259 -14.74 -4.33 11.75
C VAL A 259 -14.92 -2.94 12.42
N PRO A 260 -13.86 -2.20 12.80
CA PRO A 260 -14.05 -0.85 13.33
C PRO A 260 -14.69 0.10 12.31
N SER A 261 -14.35 0.00 11.02
CA SER A 261 -14.98 0.80 9.98
C SER A 261 -16.49 0.54 9.90
N PHE A 262 -16.94 -0.72 9.94
CA PHE A 262 -18.36 -1.07 9.94
C PHE A 262 -19.11 -0.42 11.11
N MET A 263 -18.54 -0.49 12.32
CA MET A 263 -19.14 0.08 13.53
C MET A 263 -19.26 1.62 13.47
N LEU A 264 -18.30 2.29 12.83
CA LEU A 264 -18.34 3.75 12.60
C LEU A 264 -19.36 4.14 11.52
N MET A 265 -19.59 3.27 10.54
CA MET A 265 -20.33 3.60 9.31
C MET A 265 -21.79 3.08 9.27
N ARG A 266 -22.19 2.18 10.16
CA ARG A 266 -23.57 1.66 10.21
C ARG A 266 -24.58 2.76 10.51
N ALA A 267 -25.76 2.71 9.90
CA ALA A 267 -26.79 3.73 10.10
C ALA A 267 -27.45 3.65 11.48
N ASN A 268 -27.64 2.42 11.98
CA ASN A 268 -28.26 2.18 13.28
C ASN A 268 -27.19 2.14 14.35
N ASP A 269 -27.28 3.07 15.31
CA ASP A 269 -26.35 3.17 16.44
C ASP A 269 -24.87 3.18 15.99
N PRO A 270 -24.46 4.10 15.08
CA PRO A 270 -23.05 4.25 14.73
C PRO A 270 -22.25 4.58 15.99
N VAL A 271 -21.08 3.96 16.13
CA VAL A 271 -20.17 4.32 17.23
C VAL A 271 -19.66 5.73 17.00
N PRO A 272 -19.87 6.67 17.93
CA PRO A 272 -19.37 8.03 17.78
C PRO A 272 -17.85 8.10 17.64
N ASN A 273 -17.37 9.02 16.81
CA ASN A 273 -15.94 9.29 16.72
C ASN A 273 -15.44 9.80 18.09
N GLY A 274 -14.36 9.20 18.61
CA GLY A 274 -13.84 9.46 19.96
C GLY A 274 -14.35 8.50 21.04
N THR A 275 -15.26 7.57 20.71
CA THR A 275 -15.77 6.57 21.68
C THR A 275 -15.54 5.13 21.25
N LEU A 276 -14.76 4.90 20.19
CA LEU A 276 -14.42 3.55 19.76
C LEU A 276 -13.59 2.83 20.83
N ASP A 277 -13.91 1.55 21.09
CA ASP A 277 -13.17 0.70 22.00
C ASP A 277 -11.67 0.67 21.63
N PRO A 278 -10.76 1.01 22.57
CA PRO A 278 -9.32 0.93 22.32
C PRO A 278 -8.84 -0.44 21.86
N VAL A 279 -9.54 -1.53 22.20
CA VAL A 279 -9.23 -2.87 21.66
C VAL A 279 -9.30 -2.86 20.15
N LEU A 280 -10.38 -2.32 19.55
CA LEU A 280 -10.54 -2.22 18.10
C LEU A 280 -9.47 -1.34 17.45
N SER A 281 -9.11 -0.23 18.11
CA SER A 281 -8.03 0.61 17.59
C SER A 281 -6.67 -0.11 17.60
N ASN A 282 -6.38 -0.92 18.62
CA ASN A 282 -5.12 -1.64 18.70
C ASN A 282 -5.08 -2.85 17.76
N ILE A 283 -6.18 -3.59 17.59
CA ILE A 283 -6.26 -4.69 16.60
C ILE A 283 -6.00 -4.12 15.20
N TYR A 284 -6.52 -2.92 14.92
CA TYR A 284 -6.30 -2.24 13.65
C TYR A 284 -4.82 -1.94 13.42
N ARG A 285 -4.17 -1.24 14.36
CA ARG A 285 -2.77 -0.80 14.23
C ARG A 285 -1.81 -1.96 13.99
N VAL A 286 -2.04 -3.09 14.65
CA VAL A 286 -1.18 -4.28 14.52
C VAL A 286 -1.45 -5.01 13.20
N THR A 287 -2.72 -5.10 12.77
CA THR A 287 -3.10 -5.81 11.54
C THR A 287 -2.74 -5.06 10.27
N ASP A 288 -2.74 -3.71 10.29
CA ASP A 288 -2.46 -2.93 9.08
C ASP A 288 -1.07 -3.22 8.51
N GLY A 289 -0.09 -3.54 9.37
CA GLY A 289 1.21 -4.04 8.95
C GLY A 289 1.13 -5.33 8.14
N VAL A 290 0.32 -6.31 8.59
CA VAL A 290 0.10 -7.58 7.87
C VAL A 290 -0.55 -7.32 6.51
N ARG A 291 -1.58 -6.46 6.45
CA ARG A 291 -2.22 -6.06 5.19
C ARG A 291 -1.20 -5.42 4.24
N MET A 292 -0.36 -4.51 4.74
CA MET A 292 0.65 -3.83 3.92
C MET A 292 1.68 -4.80 3.33
N VAL A 293 2.18 -5.75 4.13
CA VAL A 293 3.14 -6.77 3.67
C VAL A 293 2.49 -7.68 2.63
N ALA A 294 1.30 -8.22 2.93
CA ALA A 294 0.61 -9.10 2.00
C ALA A 294 0.25 -8.38 0.67
N ALA A 295 -0.20 -7.13 0.74
CA ALA A 295 -0.45 -6.32 -0.45
C ALA A 295 0.84 -6.04 -1.23
N PHE A 296 1.96 -5.76 -0.55
CA PHE A 296 3.25 -5.58 -1.21
C PHE A 296 3.65 -6.85 -1.95
N MET A 297 3.61 -8.02 -1.31
CA MET A 297 4.01 -9.28 -1.93
C MET A 297 3.13 -9.67 -3.13
N LEU A 298 1.82 -9.36 -3.10
CA LEU A 298 0.91 -9.61 -4.23
C LEU A 298 1.18 -8.71 -5.45
N PHE A 299 1.67 -7.48 -5.21
CA PHE A 299 1.81 -6.46 -6.26
C PHE A 299 3.26 -6.01 -6.50
N LEU A 300 4.25 -6.66 -5.87
CA LEU A 300 5.68 -6.35 -5.96
C LEU A 300 6.17 -6.44 -7.40
N PRO A 301 6.54 -5.33 -8.07
CA PRO A 301 6.82 -5.40 -9.49
C PRO A 301 8.06 -6.20 -9.90
N GLU A 302 8.99 -6.44 -8.99
CA GLU A 302 10.23 -7.18 -9.23
C GLU A 302 10.03 -8.70 -9.13
N GLU A 303 9.32 -9.15 -8.10
CA GLU A 303 9.11 -10.57 -7.78
C GLU A 303 7.71 -10.81 -7.21
N PRO A 304 6.66 -10.66 -8.03
CA PRO A 304 5.32 -10.69 -7.47
C PRO A 304 4.86 -12.12 -7.15
N MET A 305 4.15 -12.28 -6.04
CA MET A 305 3.56 -13.55 -5.62
C MET A 305 2.14 -13.73 -6.14
N THR A 306 1.82 -14.96 -6.55
CA THR A 306 0.45 -15.30 -6.93
C THR A 306 -0.48 -15.32 -5.73
N TYR A 307 -1.79 -15.19 -5.97
CA TYR A 307 -2.79 -15.28 -4.90
C TYR A 307 -2.66 -16.59 -4.11
N ASP A 308 -2.49 -17.71 -4.83
CA ASP A 308 -2.36 -19.06 -4.27
C ASP A 308 -0.99 -19.35 -3.63
N THR A 309 -0.04 -18.40 -3.63
CA THR A 309 1.28 -18.61 -3.02
C THR A 309 1.11 -18.98 -1.54
N PRO A 310 1.55 -20.17 -1.10
CA PRO A 310 1.41 -20.59 0.29
C PRO A 310 2.33 -19.78 1.21
N ILE A 311 1.84 -19.39 2.38
CA ILE A 311 2.61 -18.69 3.40
C ILE A 311 2.19 -19.12 4.82
N SER A 312 3.17 -19.31 5.68
CA SER A 312 3.03 -19.57 7.12
C SER A 312 3.30 -18.32 7.97
N SER A 313 2.92 -18.37 9.25
CA SER A 313 3.21 -17.31 10.22
C SER A 313 4.71 -17.04 10.38
N ALA A 314 5.54 -18.09 10.35
CA ALA A 314 6.99 -17.98 10.44
C ALA A 314 7.61 -17.31 9.19
N GLU A 315 7.17 -17.71 8.00
CA GLU A 315 7.62 -17.10 6.73
C GLU A 315 7.22 -15.62 6.65
N LEU A 316 6.00 -15.27 7.09
CA LEU A 316 5.55 -13.87 7.13
C LEU A 316 6.40 -13.03 8.11
N LEU A 317 6.72 -13.57 9.28
CA LEU A 317 7.59 -12.89 10.26
C LEU A 317 8.98 -12.64 9.69
N TYR A 318 9.51 -13.64 8.99
CA TYR A 318 10.82 -13.60 8.38
C TYR A 318 10.90 -12.54 7.27
N VAL A 319 10.03 -12.63 6.26
CA VAL A 319 10.01 -11.70 5.12
C VAL A 319 9.76 -10.26 5.55
N SER A 320 8.95 -10.05 6.60
CA SER A 320 8.67 -8.71 7.13
C SER A 320 9.92 -7.99 7.65
N ASP A 321 10.88 -8.71 8.25
CA ASP A 321 12.14 -8.11 8.71
C ASP A 321 13.15 -7.99 7.58
N ARG A 322 13.33 -9.09 6.83
CA ARG A 322 14.29 -9.21 5.73
C ARG A 322 14.07 -8.10 4.68
N ASP A 323 12.82 -7.90 4.27
CA ASP A 323 12.47 -6.94 3.21
C ASP A 323 12.20 -5.53 3.77
N ASN A 324 12.64 -5.26 5.00
CA ASN A 324 12.57 -3.96 5.65
C ASN A 324 11.13 -3.42 5.83
N HIS A 325 10.12 -4.27 5.90
CA HIS A 325 8.72 -3.85 6.11
C HIS A 325 8.44 -3.26 7.49
N TYR A 326 9.39 -3.36 8.43
CA TYR A 326 9.34 -2.63 9.68
C TYR A 326 9.79 -1.17 9.58
N LEU A 327 10.23 -0.70 8.42
CA LEU A 327 10.74 0.65 8.19
C LEU A 327 9.75 1.49 7.39
N SER A 328 9.66 2.77 7.72
CA SER A 328 8.95 3.77 6.91
C SER A 328 9.65 5.12 7.02
N THR A 329 9.26 6.06 6.16
CA THR A 329 9.75 7.45 6.22
C THR A 329 9.29 8.21 7.48
N ARG A 330 8.27 7.72 8.18
CA ARG A 330 7.66 8.37 9.35
C ARG A 330 8.07 7.74 10.69
N GLY A 331 8.65 6.54 10.68
CA GLY A 331 8.98 5.78 11.88
C GLY A 331 9.25 4.30 11.59
N VAL A 332 9.60 3.56 12.62
CA VAL A 332 9.74 2.10 12.58
C VAL A 332 8.65 1.39 13.37
N CYS A 333 8.39 0.12 13.02
CA CYS A 333 7.48 -0.74 13.76
C CYS A 333 7.88 -0.82 15.24
N ALA A 334 6.92 -0.62 16.14
CA ALA A 334 7.15 -0.66 17.58
C ALA A 334 6.89 -2.04 18.21
N GLY A 335 6.44 -3.02 17.43
CA GLY A 335 6.13 -4.37 17.91
C GLY A 335 7.35 -5.10 18.46
N PRO A 336 7.31 -5.63 19.69
CA PRO A 336 8.32 -6.56 20.19
C PRO A 336 8.31 -7.87 19.38
N PRO A 337 9.47 -8.49 19.06
CA PRO A 337 9.55 -9.71 18.26
C PRO A 337 8.63 -10.85 18.74
N ASN A 338 8.63 -11.13 20.04
CA ASN A 338 7.81 -12.19 20.63
C ASN A 338 6.30 -11.93 20.51
N LEU A 339 5.88 -10.65 20.55
CA LEU A 339 4.48 -10.28 20.38
C LEU A 339 4.06 -10.33 18.92
N MET A 340 4.94 -9.98 17.97
CA MET A 340 4.66 -10.14 16.54
C MET A 340 4.50 -11.61 16.17
N GLU A 341 5.38 -12.49 16.69
CA GLU A 341 5.26 -13.93 16.53
C GLU A 341 3.92 -14.45 17.08
N GLU A 342 3.56 -14.07 18.31
CA GLU A 342 2.27 -14.42 18.92
C GLU A 342 1.09 -13.92 18.09
N TYR A 343 1.17 -12.69 17.56
CA TYR A 343 0.14 -12.12 16.68
C TYR A 343 -0.06 -12.97 15.43
N PHE A 344 1.03 -13.30 14.73
CA PHE A 344 0.96 -14.03 13.46
C PHE A 344 0.43 -15.44 13.69
N GLN A 345 0.85 -16.11 14.76
CA GLN A 345 0.32 -17.43 15.13
C GLN A 345 -1.15 -17.37 15.56
N THR A 346 -1.58 -16.29 16.22
CA THR A 346 -2.99 -16.11 16.59
C THR A 346 -3.87 -15.89 15.36
N LEU A 347 -3.47 -14.98 14.47
CA LEU A 347 -4.21 -14.65 13.25
C LEU A 347 -4.22 -15.81 12.24
N MET A 348 -3.06 -16.41 11.96
CA MET A 348 -2.91 -17.41 10.91
C MET A 348 -3.19 -18.81 11.44
N ASP A 349 -2.53 -19.21 12.53
CA ASP A 349 -2.58 -20.60 13.02
C ASP A 349 -3.74 -20.83 14.00
N GLY A 350 -4.43 -19.76 14.42
CA GLY A 350 -5.53 -19.84 15.40
C GLY A 350 -5.03 -20.19 16.80
N ARG A 351 -3.78 -19.84 17.12
CA ARG A 351 -3.19 -20.09 18.44
C ARG A 351 -4.08 -19.51 19.54
N PRO A 352 -4.51 -20.31 20.53
CA PRO A 352 -5.36 -19.82 21.61
C PRO A 352 -4.59 -18.84 22.51
N VAL A 353 -5.31 -17.86 23.04
CA VAL A 353 -4.77 -16.91 24.03
C VAL A 353 -4.56 -17.64 25.35
N ALA A 354 -3.36 -17.52 25.93
CA ALA A 354 -3.04 -18.13 27.22
C ALA A 354 -3.59 -17.29 28.41
N GLY A 355 -4.21 -17.96 29.38
CA GLY A 355 -4.67 -17.36 30.64
C GLY A 355 -6.19 -17.33 30.77
N GLU A 356 -6.70 -16.30 31.46
CA GLU A 356 -8.13 -16.14 31.76
C GLU A 356 -9.00 -16.02 30.50
N PRO A 357 -10.23 -16.58 30.52
CA PRO A 357 -11.16 -16.49 29.40
C PRO A 357 -11.56 -15.03 29.13
N PRO A 358 -11.91 -14.68 27.88
CA PRO A 358 -12.20 -13.31 27.51
C PRO A 358 -13.46 -12.81 28.20
N THR A 359 -13.43 -11.55 28.63
CA THR A 359 -14.67 -10.78 28.79
C THR A 359 -15.34 -10.66 27.42
N PRO A 360 -16.65 -10.96 27.29
CA PRO A 360 -17.37 -10.75 26.04
C PRO A 360 -17.27 -9.30 25.57
N PHE A 361 -17.00 -9.10 24.28
CA PHE A 361 -17.03 -7.76 23.67
C PHE A 361 -18.49 -7.31 23.50
N GLU A 362 -18.81 -6.07 23.86
CA GLU A 362 -20.15 -5.50 23.63
C GLU A 362 -20.51 -5.47 22.14
N TRP A 363 -19.50 -5.35 21.29
CA TRP A 363 -19.58 -5.31 19.83
C TRP A 363 -19.38 -6.69 19.17
N ALA A 364 -19.43 -7.80 19.92
CA ALA A 364 -19.22 -9.14 19.36
C ALA A 364 -20.19 -9.49 18.21
N ASN A 365 -21.42 -8.96 18.25
CA ASN A 365 -22.43 -9.15 17.21
C ASN A 365 -22.09 -8.40 15.90
N ASP A 366 -21.16 -7.44 15.94
CA ASP A 366 -20.72 -6.67 14.78
C ASP A 366 -19.59 -7.34 14.01
N ILE A 367 -19.02 -8.43 14.53
CA ILE A 367 -17.88 -9.11 13.91
C ILE A 367 -18.26 -9.72 12.56
N VAL A 368 -19.34 -10.50 12.50
CA VAL A 368 -19.78 -11.15 11.25
C VAL A 368 -20.14 -10.12 10.18
N PRO A 369 -21.03 -9.13 10.43
CA PRO A 369 -21.31 -8.11 9.41
C PRO A 369 -20.09 -7.24 9.11
N GLY A 370 -19.16 -7.04 10.06
CA GLY A 370 -17.89 -6.37 9.81
C GLY A 370 -16.97 -7.14 8.86
N VAL A 371 -16.96 -8.48 8.93
CA VAL A 371 -16.24 -9.34 7.97
C VAL A 371 -16.87 -9.24 6.58
N ASP A 372 -18.20 -9.32 6.47
CA ASP A 372 -18.90 -9.15 5.18
C ASP A 372 -18.65 -7.77 4.58
N TYR A 373 -18.64 -6.72 5.41
CA TYR A 373 -18.29 -5.37 5.01
C TYR A 373 -16.84 -5.29 4.47
N GLY A 374 -15.91 -6.01 5.10
CA GLY A 374 -14.55 -6.17 4.60
C GLY A 374 -14.49 -6.82 3.22
N GLN A 375 -15.30 -7.85 2.98
CA GLN A 375 -15.36 -8.53 1.69
C GLN A 375 -15.97 -7.65 0.58
N LEU A 376 -17.08 -6.97 0.85
CA LEU A 376 -17.68 -6.00 -0.08
C LEU A 376 -16.70 -4.84 -0.37
N GLY A 377 -15.96 -4.39 0.65
CA GLY A 377 -14.91 -3.40 0.48
C GLY A 377 -13.75 -3.86 -0.40
N LEU A 378 -13.35 -5.13 -0.33
CA LEU A 378 -12.35 -5.71 -1.23
C LEU A 378 -12.85 -5.80 -2.67
N GLN A 379 -14.14 -6.07 -2.87
CA GLN A 379 -14.74 -6.03 -4.21
C GLN A 379 -14.69 -4.62 -4.81
N LEU A 380 -15.08 -3.59 -4.04
CA LEU A 380 -14.96 -2.18 -4.44
C LEU A 380 -13.51 -1.79 -4.73
N TYR A 381 -12.58 -2.21 -3.87
CA TYR A 381 -11.14 -2.00 -4.04
C TYR A 381 -10.64 -2.61 -5.36
N SER A 382 -10.94 -3.88 -5.64
CA SER A 382 -10.54 -4.52 -6.90
C SER A 382 -11.10 -3.81 -8.12
N LEU A 383 -12.39 -3.43 -8.11
CA LEU A 383 -13.00 -2.70 -9.23
C LEU A 383 -12.31 -1.36 -9.49
N GLN A 384 -12.12 -0.55 -8.45
CA GLN A 384 -11.53 0.78 -8.58
C GLN A 384 -10.06 0.71 -9.01
N PHE A 385 -9.27 -0.16 -8.40
CA PHE A 385 -7.83 -0.21 -8.66
C PHE A 385 -7.50 -0.95 -9.95
N ASN A 386 -8.36 -1.88 -10.41
CA ASN A 386 -8.19 -2.49 -11.72
C ASN A 386 -8.44 -1.49 -12.86
N LEU A 387 -9.35 -0.53 -12.68
CA LEU A 387 -9.59 0.56 -13.65
C LEU A 387 -8.31 1.36 -13.95
N TRP A 388 -7.39 1.48 -12.99
CA TRP A 388 -6.12 2.18 -13.21
C TRP A 388 -5.23 1.49 -14.25
N SER A 389 -5.22 0.16 -14.32
CA SER A 389 -4.48 -0.56 -15.37
C SER A 389 -4.98 -0.16 -16.76
N TYR A 390 -6.29 -0.08 -16.95
CA TYR A 390 -6.88 0.35 -18.22
C TYR A 390 -6.65 1.84 -18.52
N MET A 391 -6.66 2.70 -17.50
CA MET A 391 -6.26 4.11 -17.66
C MET A 391 -4.81 4.23 -18.12
N CYS A 392 -3.88 3.49 -17.51
CA CYS A 392 -2.47 3.48 -17.90
C CYS A 392 -2.25 2.95 -19.34
N ARG A 393 -3.09 2.02 -19.80
CA ARG A 393 -3.09 1.55 -21.20
C ARG A 393 -3.52 2.66 -22.16
N ALA A 394 -4.55 3.44 -21.82
CA ALA A 394 -4.94 4.62 -22.60
C ALA A 394 -3.81 5.67 -22.64
N TYR A 395 -3.16 5.95 -21.51
CA TYR A 395 -1.98 6.80 -21.45
C TYR A 395 -0.86 6.33 -22.40
N GLU A 396 -0.56 5.03 -22.45
CA GLU A 396 0.44 4.47 -23.36
C GLU A 396 0.13 4.76 -24.83
N HIS A 397 -1.12 4.51 -25.25
CA HIS A 397 -1.56 4.77 -26.63
C HIS A 397 -1.53 6.26 -26.98
N ILE A 398 -2.02 7.12 -26.08
CA ILE A 398 -2.01 8.58 -26.25
C ILE A 398 -0.57 9.09 -26.36
N ARG A 399 0.30 8.65 -25.44
CA ARG A 399 1.73 9.02 -25.47
C ARG A 399 2.39 8.58 -26.77
N ALA A 400 2.14 7.34 -27.23
CA ALA A 400 2.69 6.85 -28.49
C ALA A 400 2.22 7.66 -29.71
N ALA A 401 1.00 8.21 -29.70
CA ALA A 401 0.51 9.09 -30.75
C ALA A 401 1.17 10.48 -30.69
N VAL A 402 1.19 11.10 -29.51
CA VAL A 402 1.71 12.47 -29.30
C VAL A 402 3.20 12.57 -29.63
N PHE A 403 4.00 11.58 -29.27
CA PHE A 403 5.45 11.61 -29.47
C PHE A 403 5.89 11.40 -30.93
N LYS A 404 4.98 11.02 -31.84
CA LYS A 404 5.26 10.90 -33.28
C LYS A 404 5.19 12.22 -34.04
N VAL A 405 4.60 13.25 -33.44
CA VAL A 405 4.49 14.58 -34.06
C VAL A 405 5.69 15.41 -33.62
N GLU A 406 6.24 16.26 -34.49
CA GLU A 406 7.07 17.40 -34.09
C GLU A 406 6.19 18.66 -34.10
N GLY A 407 6.31 19.52 -33.10
CA GLY A 407 5.49 20.72 -32.95
C GLY A 407 6.13 21.77 -32.04
N GLU A 408 5.68 23.01 -32.17
CA GLU A 408 6.04 24.10 -31.25
C GLU A 408 5.59 23.77 -29.82
N SER A 409 6.40 24.15 -28.83
CA SER A 409 6.13 23.90 -27.40
C SER A 409 4.75 24.38 -26.98
N ASP A 410 4.35 25.54 -27.50
CA ASP A 410 3.15 26.25 -27.03
C ASP A 410 1.86 25.77 -27.73
N GLY A 411 1.99 24.98 -28.80
CA GLY A 411 0.86 24.37 -29.51
C GLY A 411 0.30 23.14 -28.79
N PHE A 412 -0.89 22.67 -29.19
CA PHE A 412 -1.54 21.49 -28.61
C PHE A 412 -0.60 20.28 -28.48
N TRP A 413 0.12 19.94 -29.56
CA TRP A 413 1.05 18.80 -29.57
C TRP A 413 2.27 18.98 -28.67
N GLY A 414 2.72 20.23 -28.46
CA GLY A 414 3.82 20.55 -27.54
C GLY A 414 3.39 20.35 -26.10
N ARG A 415 2.32 21.03 -25.68
CA ARG A 415 1.76 20.92 -24.33
C ARG A 415 1.33 19.51 -23.98
N MET A 416 0.66 18.80 -24.89
CA MET A 416 0.28 17.40 -24.65
C MET A 416 1.50 16.50 -24.48
N ARG A 417 2.61 16.75 -25.20
CA ARG A 417 3.85 15.98 -25.02
C ARG A 417 4.47 16.22 -23.66
N GLU A 418 4.55 17.49 -23.24
CA GLU A 418 5.08 17.87 -21.93
C GLU A 418 4.23 17.25 -20.80
N ARG A 419 2.90 17.35 -20.92
CA ARG A 419 1.96 16.75 -19.96
C ARG A 419 2.10 15.22 -19.91
N MET A 420 2.13 14.55 -21.06
CA MET A 420 2.34 13.10 -21.10
C MET A 420 3.71 12.69 -20.56
N ALA A 421 4.77 13.46 -20.78
CA ALA A 421 6.08 13.18 -20.21
C ALA A 421 6.07 13.28 -18.67
N HIS A 422 5.45 14.34 -18.13
CA HIS A 422 5.29 14.53 -16.70
C HIS A 422 4.49 13.41 -16.04
N ASP A 423 3.29 13.14 -16.57
CA ASP A 423 2.39 12.10 -16.08
C ASP A 423 3.04 10.70 -16.16
N TRP A 424 3.84 10.46 -17.21
CA TRP A 424 4.57 9.19 -17.37
C TRP A 424 5.60 8.96 -16.26
N GLU A 425 6.37 9.98 -15.89
CA GLU A 425 7.31 9.88 -14.77
C GLU A 425 6.59 9.61 -13.43
N MET A 426 5.40 10.16 -13.24
CA MET A 426 4.57 9.85 -12.05
C MET A 426 4.11 8.38 -12.01
N MET A 427 3.86 7.75 -13.17
CA MET A 427 3.44 6.35 -13.25
C MET A 427 4.60 5.35 -13.09
N ARG A 428 5.85 5.77 -13.36
CA ARG A 428 7.03 4.89 -13.32
C ARG A 428 7.20 4.11 -12.01
N PRO A 429 7.06 4.72 -10.82
CA PRO A 429 7.19 4.01 -9.54
C PRO A 429 6.23 2.83 -9.37
N THR A 430 5.05 2.89 -9.98
CA THR A 430 4.05 1.80 -9.91
C THR A 430 4.27 0.71 -10.95
N ARG A 431 5.15 0.96 -11.93
CA ARG A 431 5.38 0.14 -13.13
C ARG A 431 4.15 -0.14 -14.01
N LEU A 432 2.97 0.42 -13.72
CA LEU A 432 1.75 0.26 -14.51
C LEU A 432 1.84 0.85 -15.94
N HIS A 433 2.89 1.61 -16.23
CA HIS A 433 3.25 2.00 -17.59
C HIS A 433 3.71 0.81 -18.47
N THR A 434 4.04 -0.34 -17.88
CA THR A 434 4.43 -1.57 -18.59
C THR A 434 3.27 -2.56 -18.72
N ALA A 435 3.20 -3.28 -19.85
CA ALA A 435 2.16 -4.28 -20.07
C ALA A 435 2.26 -5.46 -19.07
N THR A 436 3.48 -5.91 -18.75
CA THR A 436 3.71 -7.00 -17.81
C THR A 436 3.11 -6.71 -16.43
N GLN A 437 3.39 -5.52 -15.88
CA GLN A 437 2.85 -5.15 -14.56
C GLN A 437 1.32 -5.04 -14.59
N ARG A 438 0.74 -4.48 -15.65
CA ARG A 438 -0.72 -4.35 -15.77
C ARG A 438 -1.39 -5.71 -15.83
N ASN A 439 -0.93 -6.61 -16.71
CA ASN A 439 -1.47 -7.97 -16.83
C ASN A 439 -1.38 -8.71 -15.49
N TRP A 440 -0.29 -8.52 -14.77
CA TRP A 440 -0.12 -9.09 -13.44
C TRP A 440 -1.12 -8.52 -12.43
N ALA A 441 -1.21 -7.19 -12.30
CA ALA A 441 -2.13 -6.53 -11.39
C ALA A 441 -3.59 -6.90 -11.70
N GLU A 442 -3.96 -6.93 -12.98
CA GLU A 442 -5.28 -7.35 -13.47
C GLU A 442 -5.63 -8.77 -12.98
N ALA A 443 -4.71 -9.73 -13.14
CA ALA A 443 -4.93 -11.10 -12.64
C ALA A 443 -5.17 -11.16 -11.12
N ARG A 444 -4.38 -10.41 -10.34
CA ARG A 444 -4.52 -10.38 -8.87
C ARG A 444 -5.83 -9.74 -8.42
N TYR A 445 -6.29 -8.68 -9.08
CA TYR A 445 -7.58 -8.07 -8.78
C TYR A 445 -8.76 -8.98 -9.14
N ILE A 446 -8.66 -9.74 -10.22
CA ILE A 446 -9.68 -10.74 -10.61
C ILE A 446 -9.82 -11.79 -9.50
N GLU A 447 -8.71 -12.41 -9.08
CA GLU A 447 -8.74 -13.43 -8.02
C GLU A 447 -9.23 -12.85 -6.69
N MET A 448 -8.79 -11.64 -6.32
CA MET A 448 -9.25 -10.94 -5.12
C MET A 448 -10.75 -10.67 -5.15
N PHE A 449 -11.29 -10.21 -6.29
CA PHE A 449 -12.72 -9.92 -6.46
C PHE A 449 -13.56 -11.20 -6.36
N ASP A 450 -13.15 -12.26 -7.06
CA ASP A 450 -13.82 -13.55 -7.07
C ASP A 450 -13.83 -14.23 -5.69
N ARG A 451 -12.73 -14.12 -4.95
CA ARG A 451 -12.62 -14.65 -3.58
C ARG A 451 -13.41 -13.80 -2.59
N ALA A 452 -13.37 -12.49 -2.72
CA ALA A 452 -14.13 -11.59 -1.87
C ALA A 452 -15.65 -11.77 -2.03
N GLN A 453 -16.15 -11.99 -3.25
CA GLN A 453 -17.56 -12.35 -3.47
C GLN A 453 -17.95 -13.60 -2.68
N ARG A 454 -17.17 -14.69 -2.81
CA ARG A 454 -17.40 -15.95 -2.10
C ARG A 454 -17.24 -15.84 -0.57
N GLY A 455 -16.52 -14.82 -0.10
CA GLY A 455 -16.34 -14.55 1.31
C GLY A 455 -17.58 -13.98 2.01
N VAL A 456 -18.45 -13.29 1.27
CA VAL A 456 -19.67 -12.68 1.82
C VAL A 456 -20.63 -13.78 2.28
N SER A 457 -21.13 -13.69 3.52
CA SER A 457 -21.98 -14.72 4.13
C SER A 457 -23.27 -15.02 3.37
N THR A 458 -23.79 -14.05 2.60
CA THR A 458 -25.00 -14.17 1.79
C THR A 458 -24.74 -14.54 0.33
N PHE A 459 -23.49 -14.82 -0.04
CA PHE A 459 -23.09 -15.15 -1.41
C PHE A 459 -23.81 -16.40 -1.94
N ARG A 460 -24.09 -16.39 -3.25
CA ARG A 460 -24.60 -17.54 -3.98
C ARG A 460 -23.84 -17.69 -5.29
N GLU A 461 -23.54 -18.93 -5.70
CA GLU A 461 -22.72 -19.14 -6.91
C GLU A 461 -23.40 -18.59 -8.17
N GLU A 462 -24.74 -18.57 -8.22
CA GLU A 462 -25.49 -17.97 -9.32
C GLU A 462 -25.39 -16.44 -9.41
N SER A 463 -24.96 -15.77 -8.33
CA SER A 463 -24.74 -14.31 -8.31
C SER A 463 -23.29 -13.93 -8.61
N LEU A 464 -22.44 -14.89 -8.98
CA LEU A 464 -21.04 -14.63 -9.30
C LEU A 464 -20.92 -13.67 -10.49
N VAL A 465 -20.31 -12.51 -10.25
CA VAL A 465 -19.89 -11.58 -11.29
C VAL A 465 -18.40 -11.82 -11.57
N ARG A 466 -18.03 -12.01 -12.82
CA ARG A 466 -16.61 -12.14 -13.19
C ARG A 466 -16.04 -10.75 -13.45
N LEU A 467 -14.97 -10.39 -12.73
CA LEU A 467 -14.37 -9.06 -12.89
C LEU A 467 -13.90 -8.78 -14.33
N GLN A 468 -13.39 -9.81 -15.03
CA GLN A 468 -12.96 -9.70 -16.42
C GLN A 468 -14.09 -9.27 -17.38
N ASP A 469 -15.34 -9.68 -17.09
CA ASP A 469 -16.49 -9.36 -17.94
C ASP A 469 -16.88 -7.88 -17.78
N VAL A 470 -16.68 -7.30 -16.58
CA VAL A 470 -16.86 -5.86 -16.32
C VAL A 470 -15.92 -5.02 -17.17
N PHE A 471 -14.70 -5.50 -17.42
CA PHE A 471 -13.69 -4.80 -18.21
C PHE A 471 -13.58 -5.32 -19.65
N THR A 472 -14.64 -5.94 -20.17
CA THR A 472 -14.77 -6.20 -21.60
C THR A 472 -15.42 -5.00 -22.27
N PRO A 473 -14.78 -4.34 -23.24
CA PRO A 473 -15.32 -3.14 -23.86
C PRO A 473 -16.58 -3.46 -24.67
N VAL A 474 -17.62 -2.64 -24.46
CA VAL A 474 -18.88 -2.75 -25.20
C VAL A 474 -18.95 -1.61 -26.22
N HIS A 475 -18.75 -1.94 -27.49
CA HIS A 475 -18.83 -0.98 -28.61
C HIS A 475 -20.29 -0.74 -29.02
N ASP A 476 -21.07 -0.16 -28.11
CA ASP A 476 -22.47 0.22 -28.31
C ASP A 476 -22.63 1.58 -29.04
N ALA A 477 -23.87 2.01 -29.24
CA ALA A 477 -24.16 3.31 -29.86
C ALA A 477 -23.61 4.50 -29.06
N VAL A 478 -23.47 4.35 -27.74
CA VAL A 478 -22.90 5.38 -26.86
C VAL A 478 -21.39 5.48 -27.09
N TYR A 479 -20.69 4.35 -27.24
CA TYR A 479 -19.28 4.32 -27.64
C TYR A 479 -19.07 5.02 -28.97
N GLU A 480 -19.80 4.63 -30.03
CA GLU A 480 -19.60 5.22 -31.36
C GLU A 480 -19.86 6.73 -31.36
N THR A 481 -20.92 7.19 -30.68
CA THR A 481 -21.21 8.62 -30.55
C THR A 481 -20.12 9.36 -29.77
N THR A 482 -19.65 8.79 -28.66
CA THR A 482 -18.59 9.39 -27.83
C THR A 482 -17.27 9.48 -28.60
N ARG A 483 -16.93 8.40 -29.31
CA ARG A 483 -15.73 8.30 -30.14
C ARG A 483 -15.72 9.35 -31.25
N GLU A 484 -16.80 9.48 -32.00
CA GLU A 484 -16.88 10.47 -33.08
C GLU A 484 -16.86 11.91 -32.54
N HIS A 485 -17.51 12.19 -31.41
CA HIS A 485 -17.39 13.50 -30.74
C HIS A 485 -15.96 13.80 -30.30
N LEU A 486 -15.26 12.83 -29.69
CA LEU A 486 -13.86 13.00 -29.28
C LEU A 486 -12.94 13.20 -30.49
N ARG A 487 -13.14 12.48 -31.59
CA ARG A 487 -12.37 12.66 -32.83
C ARG A 487 -12.52 14.07 -33.37
N GLY A 488 -13.76 14.55 -33.48
CA GLY A 488 -14.04 15.93 -33.90
C GLY A 488 -13.30 16.95 -33.01
N LEU A 489 -13.41 16.79 -31.70
CA LEU A 489 -12.78 17.68 -30.71
C LEU A 489 -11.25 17.67 -30.81
N VAL A 490 -10.61 16.49 -30.81
CA VAL A 490 -9.14 16.40 -30.82
C VAL A 490 -8.59 16.91 -32.15
N ARG A 491 -9.24 16.62 -33.29
CA ARG A 491 -8.86 17.18 -34.59
C ARG A 491 -8.95 18.71 -34.61
N GLU A 492 -10.04 19.27 -34.09
CA GLU A 492 -10.22 20.73 -33.98
C GLU A 492 -9.11 21.37 -33.14
N ARG A 493 -8.89 20.85 -31.93
CA ARG A 493 -7.87 21.39 -31.00
C ARG A 493 -6.45 21.25 -31.49
N SER A 494 -6.16 20.18 -32.23
CA SER A 494 -4.84 19.90 -32.78
C SER A 494 -4.57 20.57 -34.14
N GLY A 495 -5.60 21.14 -34.77
CA GLY A 495 -5.53 21.67 -36.15
C GLY A 495 -5.32 20.58 -37.21
N ALA A 496 -5.58 19.31 -36.89
CA ALA A 496 -5.29 18.17 -37.75
C ALA A 496 -6.49 17.82 -38.65
N THR A 497 -6.58 18.47 -39.81
CA THR A 497 -7.72 18.30 -40.75
C THR A 497 -7.53 17.21 -41.80
N SER A 498 -6.30 16.75 -42.04
CA SER A 498 -6.00 15.63 -42.95
C SER A 498 -4.62 15.01 -42.70
N GLY A 499 -4.36 13.84 -43.30
CA GLY A 499 -3.06 13.18 -43.30
C GLY A 499 -2.64 12.57 -41.95
N PRO A 500 -1.34 12.30 -41.75
CA PRO A 500 -0.84 11.56 -40.59
C PRO A 500 -1.18 12.20 -39.24
N ARG A 501 -1.26 13.53 -39.16
CA ARG A 501 -1.66 14.21 -37.91
C ARG A 501 -3.12 13.96 -37.54
N MET A 502 -4.00 13.79 -38.53
CA MET A 502 -5.41 13.47 -38.28
C MET A 502 -5.54 12.04 -37.73
N GLU A 503 -4.79 11.09 -38.29
CA GLU A 503 -4.76 9.70 -37.78
C GLU A 503 -4.24 9.62 -36.35
N LEU A 504 -3.24 10.45 -35.99
CA LEU A 504 -2.71 10.52 -34.62
C LEU A 504 -3.71 11.19 -33.66
N ALA A 505 -4.43 12.22 -34.11
CA ALA A 505 -5.52 12.82 -33.34
C ALA A 505 -6.65 11.80 -33.09
N ASP A 506 -7.00 10.99 -34.10
CA ASP A 506 -7.98 9.92 -33.97
C ASP A 506 -7.53 8.84 -33.01
N ALA A 507 -6.24 8.48 -33.02
CA ALA A 507 -5.70 7.50 -32.07
C ALA A 507 -5.83 7.97 -30.61
N ILE A 508 -5.65 9.27 -30.34
CA ILE A 508 -5.87 9.84 -29.00
C ILE A 508 -7.35 9.74 -28.61
N ALA A 509 -8.24 10.12 -29.52
CA ALA A 509 -9.69 10.06 -29.31
C ALA A 509 -10.17 8.62 -29.08
N ASP A 510 -9.73 7.68 -29.91
CA ASP A 510 -10.10 6.26 -29.84
C ASP A 510 -9.62 5.62 -28.52
N ALA A 511 -8.38 5.87 -28.11
CA ALA A 511 -7.86 5.38 -26.82
C ALA A 511 -8.67 5.91 -25.62
N THR A 512 -9.15 7.14 -25.72
CA THR A 512 -9.97 7.78 -24.67
C THR A 512 -11.39 7.24 -24.66
N ALA A 513 -12.01 7.09 -25.83
CA ALA A 513 -13.33 6.50 -25.96
C ALA A 513 -13.35 5.05 -25.42
N GLU A 514 -12.31 4.28 -25.70
CA GLU A 514 -12.15 2.92 -25.18
C GLU A 514 -12.08 2.90 -23.65
N TYR A 515 -11.26 3.77 -23.05
CA TYR A 515 -11.19 3.90 -21.59
C TYR A 515 -12.53 4.31 -20.98
N LEU A 516 -13.22 5.29 -21.57
CA LEU A 516 -14.51 5.76 -21.05
C LEU A 516 -15.57 4.67 -21.11
N THR A 517 -15.59 3.82 -22.15
CA THR A 517 -16.48 2.66 -22.22
C THR A 517 -16.22 1.67 -21.08
N LEU A 518 -14.95 1.37 -20.79
CA LEU A 518 -14.59 0.50 -19.67
C LEU A 518 -14.96 1.12 -18.32
N GLU A 519 -14.73 2.42 -18.15
CA GLU A 519 -15.11 3.17 -16.95
C GLU A 519 -16.63 3.16 -16.73
N ARG A 520 -17.46 3.23 -17.79
CA ARG A 520 -18.93 3.10 -17.68
C ARG A 520 -19.35 1.77 -17.06
N SER A 521 -18.79 0.67 -17.56
CA SER A 521 -19.06 -0.68 -17.04
C SER A 521 -18.59 -0.82 -15.60
N ALA A 522 -17.41 -0.30 -15.28
CA ALA A 522 -16.88 -0.31 -13.92
C ALA A 522 -17.72 0.54 -12.95
N LEU A 523 -18.21 1.71 -13.37
CA LEU A 523 -19.11 2.56 -12.57
C LEU A 523 -20.41 1.83 -12.20
N LEU A 524 -20.99 1.08 -13.14
CA LEU A 524 -22.19 0.28 -12.86
C LEU A 524 -21.90 -0.82 -11.82
N ALA A 525 -20.79 -1.54 -11.98
CA ALA A 525 -20.39 -2.59 -11.05
C ALA A 525 -20.09 -2.02 -9.65
N LEU A 526 -19.37 -0.90 -9.57
CA LEU A 526 -19.09 -0.19 -8.33
C LEU A 526 -20.38 0.25 -7.63
N GLU A 527 -21.34 0.83 -8.37
CA GLU A 527 -22.62 1.25 -7.80
C GLU A 527 -23.42 0.07 -7.24
N ASN A 528 -23.40 -1.09 -7.92
CA ASN A 528 -24.08 -2.31 -7.47
C ASN A 528 -23.47 -2.84 -6.17
N VAL A 529 -22.14 -3.00 -6.08
CA VAL A 529 -21.48 -3.46 -4.85
C VAL A 529 -21.65 -2.44 -3.72
N GLN A 530 -21.62 -1.14 -4.03
CA GLN A 530 -21.89 -0.08 -3.06
C GLN A 530 -23.35 -0.12 -2.55
N ARG A 531 -24.32 -0.52 -3.38
CA ARG A 531 -25.71 -0.71 -2.97
C ARG A 531 -25.86 -1.86 -1.98
N GLU A 532 -25.18 -2.98 -2.22
CA GLU A 532 -25.09 -4.09 -1.26
C GLU A 532 -24.42 -3.64 0.05
N THR A 533 -23.35 -2.86 -0.05
CA THR A 533 -22.65 -2.27 1.10
C THR A 533 -23.57 -1.36 1.91
N ASN A 534 -24.36 -0.52 1.26
CA ASN A 534 -25.36 0.33 1.92
C ASN A 534 -26.48 -0.49 2.56
N ALA A 535 -26.93 -1.57 1.92
CA ALA A 535 -27.91 -2.47 2.50
C ALA A 535 -27.40 -3.13 3.78
N LEU A 536 -26.15 -3.61 3.78
CA LEU A 536 -25.48 -4.17 4.97
C LEU A 536 -25.37 -3.13 6.10
N LEU A 537 -24.99 -1.90 5.75
CA LEU A 537 -24.89 -0.79 6.71
C LEU A 537 -26.25 -0.17 7.08
N LYS A 538 -27.34 -0.60 6.44
CA LYS A 538 -28.70 -0.04 6.56
C LYS A 538 -28.77 1.46 6.23
N ARG A 539 -27.91 1.94 5.33
CA ARG A 539 -27.90 3.32 4.83
C ARG A 539 -28.76 3.44 3.58
N PRO A 540 -29.39 4.60 3.32
CA PRO A 540 -30.00 4.87 2.03
C PRO A 540 -28.93 4.90 0.94
N HIS A 541 -29.27 4.41 -0.25
CA HIS A 541 -28.44 4.60 -1.43
C HIS A 541 -28.84 5.91 -2.12
N PRO A 542 -27.88 6.71 -2.63
CA PRO A 542 -28.16 7.96 -3.34
C PRO A 542 -29.14 7.76 -4.52
N GLU A 543 -29.97 8.78 -4.78
CA GLU A 543 -30.89 8.74 -5.93
C GLU A 543 -30.17 9.00 -7.26
N ARG A 544 -29.10 9.81 -7.22
CA ARG A 544 -28.26 10.05 -8.40
C ARG A 544 -27.36 8.84 -8.66
N ARG A 545 -26.88 8.74 -9.89
CA ARG A 545 -25.88 7.74 -10.29
C ARG A 545 -24.48 8.10 -9.82
N LEU A 546 -23.66 7.07 -9.67
CA LEU A 546 -22.22 7.22 -9.49
C LEU A 546 -21.58 7.65 -10.81
N THR A 547 -20.68 8.64 -10.78
CA THR A 547 -20.00 9.12 -11.99
C THR A 547 -18.47 9.13 -11.83
N ASN A 548 -17.77 9.34 -12.94
CA ASN A 548 -16.32 9.53 -12.95
C ASN A 548 -15.84 10.72 -12.09
N LYS A 549 -16.68 11.75 -11.91
CA LYS A 549 -16.39 12.89 -11.04
C LYS A 549 -16.28 12.47 -9.57
N ASP A 550 -17.05 11.47 -9.16
CA ASP A 550 -16.90 10.87 -7.83
C ASP A 550 -15.56 10.12 -7.76
N LEU A 551 -15.25 9.26 -8.74
CA LEU A 551 -13.99 8.51 -8.77
C LEU A 551 -12.74 9.41 -8.70
N ALA A 552 -12.80 10.59 -9.33
CA ALA A 552 -11.73 11.58 -9.28
C ALA A 552 -11.41 12.06 -7.86
N LEU A 553 -12.35 11.97 -6.91
CA LEU A 553 -12.13 12.37 -5.51
C LEU A 553 -11.05 11.53 -4.84
N HIS A 554 -10.97 10.24 -5.17
CA HIS A 554 -9.89 9.38 -4.68
C HIS A 554 -8.51 9.88 -5.14
N HIS A 555 -8.37 10.26 -6.42
CA HIS A 555 -7.13 10.80 -6.96
C HIS A 555 -6.74 12.12 -6.27
N ARG A 556 -7.72 13.00 -6.03
CA ARG A 556 -7.49 14.28 -5.32
C ARG A 556 -7.04 14.07 -3.88
N MET A 557 -7.65 13.15 -3.15
CA MET A 557 -7.23 12.81 -1.78
C MET A 557 -5.81 12.20 -1.71
N ARG A 558 -5.35 11.60 -2.82
CA ARG A 558 -4.00 11.03 -2.93
C ARG A 558 -2.96 12.01 -3.47
N ALA A 559 -3.33 13.24 -3.82
CA ALA A 559 -2.39 14.25 -4.27
C ALA A 559 -1.26 14.42 -3.23
N GLY A 560 0.00 14.40 -3.69
CA GLY A 560 1.17 14.48 -2.82
C GLY A 560 1.55 13.20 -2.08
N THR A 561 0.85 12.07 -2.30
CA THR A 561 1.24 10.76 -1.76
C THR A 561 2.12 9.97 -2.73
N ILE A 562 2.96 9.08 -2.20
CA ILE A 562 3.79 8.17 -3.02
C ILE A 562 2.88 7.24 -3.83
N GLY A 563 3.23 7.05 -5.11
CA GLY A 563 2.50 6.16 -6.02
C GLY A 563 1.11 6.66 -6.40
N VAL A 564 0.87 7.98 -6.33
CA VAL A 564 -0.32 8.60 -6.92
C VAL A 564 -0.23 8.52 -8.45
N LEU A 565 -1.32 8.08 -9.08
CA LEU A 565 -1.43 8.06 -10.54
C LEU A 565 -2.14 9.34 -11.02
N PRO A 566 -1.66 9.94 -12.13
CA PRO A 566 -2.35 11.06 -12.75
C PRO A 566 -3.71 10.58 -13.27
N TYR A 567 -4.72 11.44 -13.21
CA TYR A 567 -6.07 11.11 -13.69
C TYR A 567 -6.24 11.58 -15.13
N LEU A 568 -6.50 10.65 -16.05
CA LEU A 568 -6.54 10.93 -17.49
C LEU A 568 -7.55 12.03 -17.85
N LEU A 569 -8.71 12.06 -17.19
CA LEU A 569 -9.75 13.04 -17.53
C LEU A 569 -9.41 14.45 -17.07
N ASP A 570 -8.51 14.60 -16.08
CA ASP A 570 -7.94 15.91 -15.75
C ASP A 570 -7.05 16.42 -16.89
N VAL A 571 -6.32 15.55 -17.59
CA VAL A 571 -5.55 15.93 -18.80
C VAL A 571 -6.47 16.46 -19.89
N PHE A 572 -7.58 15.77 -20.15
CA PHE A 572 -8.55 16.20 -21.16
C PHE A 572 -9.18 17.56 -20.80
N ARG A 573 -9.52 17.75 -19.53
CA ARG A 573 -10.01 19.03 -19.04
C ARG A 573 -9.00 20.14 -19.26
N ASP A 574 -7.74 19.91 -18.93
CA ASP A 574 -6.71 20.95 -18.93
C ASP A 574 -6.23 21.27 -20.36
N GLU A 575 -6.02 20.25 -21.21
CA GLU A 575 -5.43 20.43 -22.55
C GLU A 575 -6.45 20.64 -23.68
N LEU A 576 -7.66 20.09 -23.55
CA LEU A 576 -8.73 20.22 -24.57
C LEU A 576 -9.83 21.20 -24.15
N GLY A 577 -9.84 21.64 -22.89
CA GLY A 577 -10.85 22.56 -22.37
C GLY A 577 -12.25 21.94 -22.32
N VAL A 578 -12.35 20.63 -22.12
CA VAL A 578 -13.62 19.90 -22.10
C VAL A 578 -13.77 19.11 -20.81
N ASP A 579 -14.91 19.30 -20.15
CA ASP A 579 -15.33 18.45 -19.05
C ASP A 579 -16.02 17.21 -19.60
N ILE A 580 -15.58 16.04 -19.14
CA ILE A 580 -16.15 14.73 -19.49
C ILE A 580 -16.91 14.22 -18.27
N ASP A 581 -18.22 14.06 -18.39
CA ASP A 581 -19.08 13.46 -17.39
C ASP A 581 -19.45 12.05 -17.86
N ASN A 582 -18.96 11.05 -17.16
CA ASN A 582 -19.12 9.66 -17.54
C ASN A 582 -19.93 8.93 -16.46
N SER A 583 -20.96 8.23 -16.89
CA SER A 583 -21.92 7.53 -16.03
C SER A 583 -22.33 6.20 -16.68
N PRO A 584 -22.92 5.26 -15.94
CA PRO A 584 -23.43 4.02 -16.53
C PRO A 584 -24.37 4.22 -17.73
N GLU A 585 -25.10 5.34 -17.75
CA GLU A 585 -26.10 5.69 -18.78
C GLU A 585 -25.47 6.32 -20.03
N GLY A 586 -24.26 6.85 -19.92
CA GLY A 586 -23.48 7.34 -21.04
C GLY A 586 -22.51 8.47 -20.69
N THR A 587 -21.90 9.01 -21.75
CA THR A 587 -20.86 10.03 -21.69
C THR A 587 -21.38 11.36 -22.20
N ARG A 588 -21.18 12.43 -21.43
CA ARG A 588 -21.46 13.81 -21.84
C ARG A 588 -20.17 14.61 -21.89
N LEU A 589 -19.94 15.28 -23.02
CA LEU A 589 -18.85 16.23 -23.19
C LEU A 589 -19.42 17.65 -23.14
N SER A 590 -18.84 18.50 -22.30
CA SER A 590 -19.21 19.92 -22.22
C SER A 590 -17.97 20.79 -22.34
N GLN A 591 -18.03 21.81 -23.19
CA GLN A 591 -16.98 22.83 -23.27
C GLN A 591 -16.90 23.57 -21.93
N ARG A 592 -15.68 23.78 -21.44
CA ARG A 592 -15.47 24.64 -20.28
C ARG A 592 -15.90 26.05 -20.69
N GLY A 593 -16.94 26.58 -20.02
CA GLY A 593 -17.24 27.99 -20.14
C GLY A 593 -15.97 28.78 -19.79
N ASN A 594 -15.62 29.81 -20.56
CA ASN A 594 -14.58 30.75 -20.16
C ASN A 594 -14.99 31.29 -18.79
N ALA A 595 -14.44 30.74 -17.72
CA ALA A 595 -14.56 31.33 -16.40
C ALA A 595 -13.79 32.65 -16.49
N ALA A 596 -14.55 33.74 -16.59
CA ALA A 596 -14.04 35.10 -16.58
C ALA A 596 -13.30 35.42 -15.28
#